data_AF-A0AAV0XQ39-F1
#
_entry.id   AF-A0AAV0XQ39-F1
#
_cell.length_a   1.000
_cell.length_b   1.000
_cell.length_c   1.000
_cell.angle_alpha   90.00
_cell.angle_beta   90.00
_cell.angle_gamma   90.00
#
_symmetry.space_group_name_H-M   'P 1'
#
loop_
_entity.id
_entity.type
_entity.pdbx_description
1 polymer ?
#
loop_
_entity_poly.entity_id
_entity_poly.type
_entity_poly.pdbx_seq_one_letter_code
_entity_poly.pdbx_strand_id
1 'polypeptide(L)'
;MMIIIYKIKLLNRPRQNFFFQPNKRLLKKKKRKITDRQDEFLKVCTKALTTNYITEYDAIGINVASKLKRMKQTQYIYSESLINKVLTQGLLETLTSESDICEKSSFRQTP
;
A
#
# COMPACT_ATOMS: atom_id res chain seq x y z
N MET A 1 10.31 23.32 0.95
CA MET A 1 10.37 23.93 -0.40
C MET A 1 11.12 23.11 -1.45
N MET A 2 11.29 21.77 -1.31
CA MET A 2 12.04 20.97 -2.31
C MET A 2 11.16 20.26 -3.36
N ILE A 3 9.85 20.19 -3.17
CA ILE A 3 8.95 19.41 -4.04
C ILE A 3 8.60 20.19 -5.34
N ILE A 4 8.57 21.53 -5.29
CA ILE A 4 8.17 22.36 -6.44
C ILE A 4 9.26 22.38 -7.52
N ILE A 5 10.55 22.29 -7.13
CA ILE A 5 11.68 22.35 -8.07
C ILE A 5 11.70 21.14 -9.02
N TYR A 6 11.31 19.96 -8.55
CA TYR A 6 11.31 18.75 -9.38
C TYR A 6 10.22 18.78 -10.47
N LYS A 7 9.09 19.45 -10.23
CA LYS A 7 7.98 19.48 -11.18
C LYS A 7 8.22 20.46 -12.34
N ILE A 8 8.99 21.53 -12.11
CA ILE A 8 9.33 22.53 -13.13
C ILE A 8 10.43 22.04 -14.07
N LYS A 9 11.36 21.20 -13.59
CA LYS A 9 12.48 20.67 -14.40
C LYS A 9 12.05 19.63 -15.45
N LEU A 10 10.84 19.09 -15.35
CA LEU A 10 10.28 18.11 -16.28
C LEU A 10 9.53 18.74 -17.47
N LEU A 11 9.24 20.04 -17.42
CA LEU A 11 8.43 20.73 -18.45
C LEU A 11 9.26 21.45 -19.53
N ASN A 12 10.60 21.35 -19.50
CA ASN A 12 11.46 22.16 -20.37
C ASN A 12 12.63 21.38 -20.97
N ARG A 13 12.35 20.39 -21.83
CA ARG A 13 13.36 19.83 -22.75
C ARG A 13 13.01 20.15 -24.21
N PRO A 14 13.90 20.81 -24.95
CA PRO A 14 13.67 21.17 -26.34
C PRO A 14 13.77 19.96 -27.29
N ARG A 15 12.96 20.05 -28.35
CA ARG A 15 12.98 19.18 -29.52
C ARG A 15 14.35 19.24 -30.21
N GLN A 16 14.94 18.08 -30.50
CA GLN A 16 16.04 17.98 -31.47
C GLN A 16 15.62 17.06 -32.62
N ASN A 17 15.74 17.62 -33.82
CA ASN A 17 15.46 17.02 -35.11
C ASN A 17 16.55 16.04 -35.54
N PHE A 18 16.10 14.97 -36.18
CA PHE A 18 16.62 14.36 -37.43
C PHE A 18 18.09 14.60 -37.83
N PHE A 19 18.87 13.52 -37.86
CA PHE A 19 19.75 13.24 -38.99
C PHE A 19 19.92 11.73 -39.23
N PHE A 20 19.85 11.35 -40.50
CA PHE A 20 19.89 10.00 -41.06
C PHE A 20 21.25 9.29 -40.84
N GLN A 21 21.22 7.97 -40.62
CA GLN A 21 21.97 6.99 -41.43
C GLN A 21 21.44 5.55 -41.22
N PRO A 22 21.37 4.71 -42.26
CA PRO A 22 20.70 3.40 -42.19
C PRO A 22 21.71 2.27 -41.92
N ASN A 23 21.73 1.75 -40.70
CA ASN A 23 22.42 0.49 -40.43
C ASN A 23 21.44 -0.68 -40.63
N LYS A 24 21.44 -1.25 -41.84
CA LYS A 24 20.70 -2.48 -42.18
C LYS A 24 21.31 -3.67 -41.43
N ARG A 25 21.01 -3.82 -40.14
CA ARG A 25 21.06 -5.14 -39.49
C ARG A 25 19.70 -5.78 -39.70
N LEU A 26 19.67 -6.84 -40.51
CA LEU A 26 18.52 -7.71 -40.69
C LEU A 26 18.13 -8.29 -39.32
N LEU A 27 17.25 -7.59 -38.60
CA LEU A 27 16.50 -8.17 -37.51
C LEU A 27 15.63 -9.24 -38.14
N LYS A 28 16.07 -10.50 -38.07
CA LYS A 28 15.26 -11.67 -38.34
C LYS A 28 13.99 -11.50 -37.52
N LYS A 29 12.89 -11.09 -38.15
CA LYS A 29 11.56 -11.03 -37.52
C LYS A 29 11.19 -12.47 -37.21
N LYS A 30 11.50 -12.92 -35.98
CA LYS A 30 11.01 -14.18 -35.45
C LYS A 30 9.48 -14.12 -35.57
N LYS A 31 8.89 -14.92 -36.45
CA LYS A 31 7.43 -15.09 -36.54
C LYS A 31 6.97 -15.48 -35.14
N ARG A 32 6.36 -14.55 -34.41
CA ARG A 32 5.81 -14.82 -33.08
C ARG A 32 4.72 -15.87 -33.28
N LYS A 33 4.96 -17.08 -32.78
CA LYS A 33 3.98 -18.17 -32.83
C LYS A 33 2.79 -17.75 -31.97
N ILE A 34 1.56 -18.08 -32.37
CA ILE A 34 0.34 -17.74 -31.63
C ILE A 34 0.42 -18.23 -30.16
N THR A 35 1.16 -19.32 -29.91
CA THR A 35 1.50 -19.84 -28.59
C THR A 35 2.22 -18.84 -27.67
N ASP A 36 3.10 -17.96 -28.19
CA ASP A 36 3.79 -16.94 -27.37
C ASP A 36 2.78 -15.98 -26.71
N ARG A 37 1.67 -15.65 -27.39
CA ARG A 37 0.65 -14.74 -26.85
C ARG A 37 -0.18 -15.40 -25.75
N GLN A 38 -0.50 -16.68 -25.91
CA GLN A 38 -1.23 -17.45 -24.90
C GLN A 38 -0.36 -17.69 -23.67
N ASP A 39 0.93 -18.00 -23.86
CA ASP A 39 1.89 -18.14 -22.77
C ASP A 39 2.13 -16.82 -22.04
N GLU A 40 2.19 -15.70 -22.77
CA GLU A 40 2.33 -14.36 -22.18
C GLU A 40 1.07 -13.97 -21.40
N PHE A 41 -0.13 -14.27 -21.92
CA PHE A 41 -1.39 -14.07 -21.21
C PHE A 41 -1.47 -14.93 -19.94
N LEU A 42 -1.17 -16.23 -20.04
CA LEU A 42 -1.14 -17.14 -18.89
C LEU A 42 -0.11 -16.68 -17.86
N LYS A 43 1.06 -16.19 -18.26
CA LYS A 43 2.04 -15.60 -17.34
C LYS A 43 1.50 -14.37 -16.61
N VAL A 44 0.76 -13.50 -17.28
CA VAL A 44 0.13 -12.33 -16.65
C VAL A 44 -0.96 -12.77 -15.65
N CYS A 45 -1.80 -13.73 -16.02
CA CYS A 45 -2.82 -14.29 -15.13
C CYS A 45 -2.20 -14.99 -13.92
N THR A 46 -1.22 -15.87 -14.13
CA THR A 46 -0.50 -16.54 -13.04
C THR A 46 0.19 -15.52 -12.13
N LYS A 47 0.81 -14.49 -12.70
CA LYS A 47 1.43 -13.42 -11.91
C LYS A 47 0.41 -12.69 -11.04
N ALA A 48 -0.76 -12.35 -11.57
CA ALA A 48 -1.85 -11.70 -10.83
C ALA A 48 -2.46 -12.61 -9.74
N LEU A 49 -2.45 -13.92 -9.94
CA LEU A 49 -2.90 -14.90 -8.94
C LEU A 49 -1.85 -15.15 -7.84
N THR A 50 -0.56 -15.08 -8.19
CA THR A 50 0.55 -15.29 -7.25
C THR A 50 0.87 -14.09 -6.36
N THR A 51 0.32 -12.90 -6.65
CA THR A 51 0.64 -11.65 -5.92
C THR A 51 -0.07 -11.48 -4.59
N ASN A 52 -0.94 -12.40 -4.17
CA ASN A 52 -1.81 -12.21 -3.02
C ASN A 52 -1.53 -13.18 -1.89
N TYR A 53 -0.30 -13.21 -1.38
CA TYR A 53 -0.07 -13.76 -0.05
C TYR A 53 -0.47 -12.71 0.98
N ILE A 54 -1.77 -12.60 1.23
CA ILE A 54 -2.29 -11.89 2.39
C ILE A 54 -1.92 -12.73 3.61
N THR A 55 -1.05 -12.19 4.46
CA THR A 55 -0.70 -12.85 5.72
C THR A 55 -1.86 -12.74 6.71
N GLU A 56 -1.83 -13.51 7.79
CA GLU A 56 -2.79 -13.39 8.89
C GLU A 56 -2.80 -11.97 9.49
N TYR A 57 -1.65 -11.30 9.54
CA TYR A 57 -1.52 -9.93 10.02
C TYR A 57 -2.19 -8.94 9.07
N ASP A 58 -2.01 -9.12 7.76
CA ASP A 58 -2.67 -8.32 6.74
C ASP A 58 -4.19 -8.50 6.81
N ALA A 59 -4.66 -9.74 7.01
CA ALA A 59 -6.07 -10.05 7.16
C ALA A 59 -6.70 -9.36 8.39
N ILE A 60 -5.99 -9.36 9.52
CA ILE A 60 -6.41 -8.62 10.73
C ILE A 60 -6.47 -7.12 10.43
N GLY A 61 -5.44 -6.56 9.79
CA GLY A 61 -5.39 -5.15 9.43
C GLY A 61 -6.55 -4.73 8.51
N ILE A 62 -6.82 -5.52 7.46
CA ILE A 62 -7.94 -5.30 6.53
C ILE A 62 -9.28 -5.36 7.26
N ASN A 63 -9.48 -6.31 8.17
CA ASN A 63 -10.70 -6.45 8.95
C ASN A 63 -10.93 -5.25 9.88
N VAL A 64 -9.88 -4.84 10.62
CA VAL A 64 -9.94 -3.67 11.51
C VAL A 64 -10.22 -2.40 10.72
N ALA A 65 -9.51 -2.16 9.61
CA ALA A 65 -9.73 -1.01 8.74
C ALA A 65 -11.16 -0.98 8.17
N SER A 66 -11.68 -2.15 7.77
CA SER A 66 -13.05 -2.26 7.26
C SER A 66 -14.11 -1.92 8.30
N LYS A 67 -13.89 -2.28 9.57
CA LYS A 67 -14.77 -1.90 10.69
C LYS A 67 -14.69 -0.40 10.97
N LEU A 68 -13.47 0.15 11.05
CA LEU A 68 -13.23 1.58 11.27
C LEU A 68 -13.91 2.44 10.20
N LYS A 69 -13.81 2.05 8.92
CA LYS A 69 -14.46 2.75 7.79
C LYS A 69 -15.99 2.87 7.94
N ARG A 70 -16.63 1.96 8.66
CA ARG A 70 -18.08 1.93 8.88
C ARG A 70 -18.52 2.70 10.14
N MET A 71 -17.58 3.16 10.96
CA MET A 71 -17.88 3.91 12.18
C MET A 71 -18.21 5.37 11.88
N LYS A 72 -18.98 6.00 12.78
CA LYS A 72 -19.13 7.46 12.79
C LYS A 72 -17.78 8.12 13.07
N GLN A 73 -17.53 9.29 12.49
CA GLN A 73 -16.22 9.95 12.56
C GLN A 73 -15.67 10.12 13.99
N THR A 74 -16.52 10.48 14.95
CA THR A 74 -16.09 10.63 16.36
C THR A 74 -15.68 9.30 16.98
N GLN A 75 -16.46 8.24 16.75
CA GLN A 75 -16.16 6.89 17.22
C GLN A 75 -14.94 6.27 16.53
N TYR A 76 -14.72 6.59 15.26
CA TYR A 76 -13.51 6.22 14.52
C TYR A 76 -12.25 6.74 15.24
N ILE A 77 -12.22 8.03 15.58
CA ILE A 77 -11.05 8.67 16.21
C ILE A 77 -10.76 8.01 17.56
N TYR A 78 -11.79 7.79 18.38
CA TYR A 78 -11.62 7.13 19.68
C TYR A 78 -11.15 5.68 19.54
N SER A 79 -11.73 4.93 18.60
CA SER A 79 -11.36 3.53 18.35
C SER A 79 -9.92 3.41 17.84
N GLU A 80 -9.51 4.25 16.90
CA GLU A 80 -8.14 4.32 16.38
C GLU A 80 -7.14 4.62 17.51
N SER A 81 -7.46 5.57 18.39
CA SER A 81 -6.62 5.90 19.55
C SER A 81 -6.44 4.72 20.50
N LEU A 82 -7.53 4.00 20.82
CA LEU A 82 -7.47 2.82 21.70
C LEU A 82 -6.65 1.68 21.07
N ILE A 83 -6.87 1.39 19.78
CA ILE A 83 -6.11 0.36 19.06
C ILE A 83 -4.61 0.69 19.10
N ASN A 84 -4.23 1.92 18.77
CA ASN A 84 -2.84 2.34 18.78
C ASN A 84 -2.21 2.26 20.18
N LYS A 85 -2.96 2.59 21.23
CA LYS A 85 -2.50 2.46 22.61
C LYS A 85 -2.19 1.00 22.97
N VAL A 86 -3.10 0.08 22.65
CA VAL A 86 -2.91 -1.37 22.93
C VAL A 86 -1.73 -1.93 22.14
N LEU A 87 -1.63 -1.59 20.84
CA LEU A 87 -0.51 -2.01 20.00
C LEU A 87 0.82 -1.47 20.52
N THR A 88 0.86 -0.22 20.96
CA THR A 88 2.06 0.39 21.56
C THR A 88 2.48 -0.34 22.83
N GLN A 89 1.54 -0.67 23.72
CA GLN A 89 1.84 -1.46 24.93
C GLN A 89 2.36 -2.86 24.60
N GLY A 90 1.79 -3.50 23.56
CA GLY A 90 2.26 -4.78 23.06
C GLY A 90 3.69 -4.72 22.52
N LEU A 91 4.01 -3.70 21.72
CA LEU A 91 5.38 -3.47 21.21
C LEU A 91 6.40 -3.16 22.31
N LEU A 92 5.95 -2.60 23.43
CA LEU A 92 6.78 -2.35 24.62
C LEU A 92 6.84 -3.55 25.58
N GLU A 93 6.23 -4.68 25.24
CA GLU A 93 6.16 -5.89 26.09
C GLU A 93 5.50 -5.62 27.46
N THR A 94 4.63 -4.61 27.53
CA THR A 94 3.90 -4.23 28.78
C THR A 94 2.45 -4.69 28.79
N LEU A 95 1.97 -5.26 27.68
CA LEU A 95 0.62 -5.80 27.59
C LEU A 95 0.58 -7.17 28.27
N THR A 96 -0.30 -7.31 29.26
CA THR A 96 -0.46 -8.53 30.06
C THR A 96 -1.82 -9.17 29.84
N SER A 97 -2.01 -10.41 30.27
CA SER A 97 -3.32 -11.09 30.24
C SER A 97 -4.39 -10.43 31.12
N GLU A 98 -3.98 -9.57 32.05
CA GLU A 98 -4.87 -8.81 32.94
C GLU A 98 -5.18 -7.41 32.41
N SER A 99 -4.63 -7.04 31.24
CA SER A 99 -4.87 -5.74 30.62
C SER A 99 -6.29 -5.68 30.05
N ASP A 100 -7.08 -4.72 30.52
CA ASP A 100 -8.47 -4.55 30.10
C ASP A 100 -8.81 -3.07 29.80
N ILE A 101 -9.90 -2.83 29.07
CA ILE A 101 -10.41 -1.51 28.73
C ILE A 101 -11.37 -1.07 29.85
N CYS A 102 -10.86 -0.28 30.78
CA CYS A 102 -11.67 0.28 31.85
C CYS A 102 -12.22 1.67 31.50
N GLU A 103 -13.49 1.92 31.81
CA GLU A 103 -14.03 3.27 31.84
C GLU A 103 -13.34 4.05 32.97
N LYS A 104 -12.90 5.28 32.69
CA LYS A 104 -12.41 6.15 33.76
C LYS A 104 -13.59 6.54 34.63
N SER A 105 -13.78 5.86 35.75
CA SER A 105 -14.67 6.32 36.81
C SER A 105 -14.12 7.65 37.31
N SER A 106 -14.82 8.74 37.02
CA SER A 106 -14.56 10.05 37.60
C SER A 106 -15.01 10.03 39.06
N PHE A 107 -14.19 9.42 39.94
CA PHE A 107 -14.26 9.75 41.35
C PHE A 107 -13.96 11.24 41.46
N ARG A 108 -15.01 12.04 41.66
CA ARG A 108 -14.88 13.42 42.07
C ARG A 108 -14.08 13.39 43.37
N GLN A 109 -12.85 13.86 43.34
CA GLN A 109 -12.17 14.27 44.56
C GLN A 109 -13.03 15.41 45.12
N THR A 110 -13.87 15.09 46.11
CA THR A 110 -14.47 16.11 46.98
C THR A 110 -13.35 16.77 47.76
N PRO A 111 -13.43 18.09 47.96
CA PRO A 111 -12.30 18.97 48.30
C PRO A 111 -11.58 18.61 49.59
#